data_AF-A0A1D9BEI9-F1
#
_entry.id   AF-A0A1D9BEI9-F1
#
_cell.length_a   1.000
_cell.length_b   1.000
_cell.length_c   1.000
_cell.angle_alpha   90.00
_cell.angle_beta   90.00
_cell.angle_gamma   90.00
#
_symmetry.space_group_name_H-M   'P 1'
#
loop_
_entity.id
_entity.type
_entity.pdbx_description
1 polymer ?
#
loop_
_entity_poly.entity_id
_entity_poly.type
_entity_poly.pdbx_seq_one_letter_code
_entity_poly.pdbx_strand_id
1 'polypeptide(L)'
;MAGKITFWEGNGATQNQVGNTLNGGANYNIDCKNGDHGFSNDEARSLRLEGIPGMTLIKVYDSPSASEGDDWAKIVIKGPIPGAVVVGSFNSSANLDGGNVVVTSYYKDGLDGKISKILIDYLE
;
A
#
# COMPACT_ATOMS: atom_id res chain seq x y z
N MET A 1 3.39 1.51 20.81
CA MET A 1 2.17 1.43 19.98
C MET A 1 2.58 0.92 18.62
N ALA A 2 1.82 0.01 18.05
CA ALA A 2 2.11 -0.45 16.70
C ALA A 2 1.60 0.59 15.69
N GLY A 3 2.35 0.80 14.61
CA GLY A 3 2.02 1.78 13.58
C GLY A 3 0.69 1.51 12.88
N LYS A 4 0.28 2.40 11.99
CA LYS A 4 -0.93 2.29 11.18
C LYS A 4 -0.61 2.39 9.70
N ILE A 5 -1.30 1.57 8.92
CA ILE A 5 -1.33 1.65 7.46
C ILE A 5 -2.80 1.81 7.05
N THR A 6 -3.12 2.88 6.33
CA THR A 6 -4.46 3.14 5.78
C THR A 6 -4.41 3.37 4.28
N PHE A 7 -5.40 2.85 3.56
CA PHE A 7 -5.53 2.96 2.10
C PHE A 7 -6.68 3.90 1.76
N TRP A 8 -6.61 4.57 0.61
CA TRP A 8 -7.51 5.67 0.27
C TRP A 8 -7.93 5.63 -1.21
N GLU A 9 -9.19 6.00 -1.47
CA GLU A 9 -9.82 6.05 -2.80
C GLU A 9 -9.22 7.16 -3.67
N GLY A 10 -8.75 8.24 -3.05
CA GLY A 10 -8.17 9.38 -3.74
C GLY A 10 -6.64 9.34 -3.68
N ASN A 11 -6.01 9.96 -4.67
CA ASN A 11 -4.57 10.20 -4.64
C ASN A 11 -4.20 11.14 -3.48
N GLY A 12 -3.03 10.95 -2.88
CA GLY A 12 -2.53 11.78 -1.78
C GLY A 12 -3.26 11.56 -0.44
N ALA A 13 -3.78 10.35 -0.19
CA ALA A 13 -4.62 10.03 0.97
C ALA A 13 -5.85 10.95 1.08
N THR A 14 -6.53 11.17 -0.04
CA THR A 14 -7.76 11.97 -0.12
C THR A 14 -8.99 11.08 -0.35
N GLN A 15 -10.19 11.69 -0.31
CA GLN A 15 -11.47 10.98 -0.38
C GLN A 15 -11.66 10.00 0.79
N ASN A 16 -12.40 8.90 0.58
CA ASN A 16 -12.69 7.97 1.67
C ASN A 16 -11.52 6.99 1.88
N GLN A 17 -11.41 6.51 3.11
CA GLN A 17 -10.54 5.38 3.41
C GLN A 17 -11.14 4.10 2.84
N VAL A 18 -10.31 3.28 2.20
CA VAL A 18 -10.65 1.94 1.72
C VAL A 18 -10.14 0.91 2.71
N GLY A 19 -11.01 -0.01 3.13
CA GLY A 19 -10.64 -1.06 4.07
C GLY A 19 -10.41 -0.59 5.50
N ASN A 20 -10.19 -1.57 6.36
CA ASN A 20 -9.86 -1.33 7.76
C ASN A 20 -8.45 -0.75 7.90
N THR A 21 -8.21 -0.03 9.00
CA THR A 21 -6.84 0.35 9.39
C THR A 21 -6.05 -0.90 9.72
N LEU A 22 -4.88 -1.05 9.11
CA LEU A 22 -3.98 -2.18 9.35
C LEU A 22 -2.88 -1.78 10.34
N ASN A 23 -2.35 -2.77 11.05
CA ASN A 23 -1.24 -2.60 11.98
C ASN A 23 0.09 -2.58 11.21
N GLY A 24 0.91 -1.54 11.38
CA GLY A 24 2.19 -1.36 10.69
C GLY A 24 3.30 -2.33 11.09
N GLY A 25 3.11 -3.15 12.12
CA GLY A 25 4.07 -4.18 12.56
C GLY A 25 3.54 -5.60 12.38
N ALA A 26 2.74 -5.84 11.34
CA ALA A 26 2.11 -7.14 11.10
C ALA A 26 2.12 -7.52 9.61
N ASN A 27 2.00 -8.82 9.34
CA ASN A 27 1.93 -9.37 8.00
C ASN A 27 0.48 -9.49 7.53
N TYR A 28 0.24 -9.26 6.24
CA TYR A 28 -1.08 -9.33 5.64
C TYR A 28 -1.04 -9.95 4.24
N ASN A 29 -2.08 -10.71 3.93
CA ASN A 29 -2.36 -11.25 2.60
C ASN A 29 -3.85 -11.02 2.31
N ILE A 30 -4.17 -9.87 1.72
CA ILE A 30 -5.54 -9.35 1.61
C ILE A 30 -6.03 -9.54 0.18
N ASP A 31 -7.14 -10.26 0.02
CA ASP A 31 -7.90 -10.33 -1.22
C ASP A 31 -9.02 -9.25 -1.23
N CYS A 32 -8.73 -8.11 -1.86
CA CYS A 32 -9.69 -7.00 -1.94
C CYS A 32 -10.91 -7.36 -2.78
N LYS A 33 -10.75 -8.28 -3.75
CA LYS A 33 -11.85 -8.76 -4.59
C LYS A 33 -12.92 -9.48 -3.80
N ASN A 34 -12.52 -10.16 -2.74
CA ASN A 34 -13.41 -10.89 -1.84
C ASN A 34 -13.79 -10.12 -0.57
N GLY A 35 -13.39 -8.85 -0.45
CA GLY A 35 -13.78 -8.01 0.69
C GLY A 35 -12.91 -8.17 1.94
N ASP A 36 -11.74 -8.82 1.85
CA ASP A 36 -10.89 -9.08 3.00
C ASP A 36 -10.52 -7.79 3.73
N HIS A 37 -10.53 -7.83 5.06
CA HIS A 37 -10.25 -6.65 5.89
C HIS A 37 -11.11 -5.42 5.55
N GLY A 38 -12.31 -5.62 5.00
CA GLY A 38 -13.25 -4.55 4.65
C GLY A 38 -12.86 -3.77 3.39
N PHE A 39 -11.88 -4.25 2.61
CA PHE A 39 -11.47 -3.61 1.37
C PHE A 39 -12.53 -3.78 0.29
N SER A 40 -12.78 -2.70 -0.46
CA SER A 40 -13.51 -2.77 -1.72
C SER A 40 -12.53 -3.02 -2.86
N ASN A 41 -12.91 -3.87 -3.81
CA ASN A 41 -12.13 -4.10 -5.04
C ASN A 41 -12.02 -2.81 -5.85
N ASP A 42 -10.88 -2.57 -6.49
CA ASP A 42 -10.68 -1.48 -7.47
C ASP A 42 -10.88 -0.06 -6.91
N GLU A 43 -10.74 0.14 -5.60
CA GLU A 43 -10.94 1.46 -4.99
C GLU A 43 -9.62 2.15 -4.62
N ALA A 44 -8.66 1.42 -4.05
CA ALA A 44 -7.47 2.05 -3.47
C ALA A 44 -6.54 2.66 -4.54
N ARG A 45 -6.04 3.87 -4.28
CA ARG A 45 -5.07 4.58 -5.14
C ARG A 45 -3.83 5.05 -4.41
N SER A 46 -3.94 5.25 -3.10
CA SER A 46 -2.86 5.77 -2.29
C SER A 46 -2.89 5.16 -0.89
N LEU A 47 -1.80 5.32 -0.13
CA LEU A 47 -1.75 4.91 1.27
C LEU A 47 -1.06 5.94 2.15
N ARG A 48 -1.39 5.89 3.44
CA ARG A 48 -0.74 6.66 4.51
C ARG A 48 -0.12 5.70 5.51
N LEU A 49 1.15 5.93 5.78
CA LEU A 49 1.96 5.25 6.79
C LEU A 49 2.06 6.16 8.00
N GLU A 50 1.81 5.66 9.21
CA GLU A 50 1.94 6.43 10.45
C GLU A 50 2.56 5.59 11.55
N GLY A 51 3.69 6.02 12.11
CA GLY A 51 4.31 5.30 13.23
C GLY A 51 4.81 3.89 12.88
N ILE A 52 5.22 3.63 11.62
CA ILE A 52 5.65 2.29 11.19
C ILE A 52 6.89 1.87 12.00
N PRO A 53 6.87 0.71 12.68
CA PRO A 53 7.88 0.37 13.68
C PRO A 53 9.22 -0.08 13.10
N GLY A 54 9.28 -0.47 11.82
CA GLY A 54 10.49 -1.07 11.26
C GLY A 54 10.38 -1.29 9.75
N MET A 55 11.18 -2.23 9.26
CA MET A 55 11.23 -2.55 7.84
C MET A 55 9.92 -3.21 7.39
N THR A 56 9.38 -2.76 6.27
CA THR A 56 8.13 -3.31 5.74
C THR A 56 8.16 -3.30 4.21
N LEU A 57 7.73 -4.40 3.62
CA LEU A 57 7.48 -4.51 2.19
C LEU A 57 5.96 -4.53 1.98
N ILE A 58 5.46 -3.59 1.20
CA ILE A 58 4.06 -3.58 0.76
C ILE A 58 4.05 -3.78 -0.75
N LYS A 59 3.23 -4.71 -1.23
CA LYS A 59 2.93 -4.87 -2.65
C LYS A 59 1.43 -4.75 -2.87
N VAL A 60 1.04 -4.02 -3.90
CA VAL A 60 -0.35 -3.88 -4.34
C VAL A 60 -0.45 -4.29 -5.80
N TYR A 61 -1.52 -4.97 -6.16
CA TYR A 61 -1.69 -5.56 -7.50
C TYR A 61 -3.08 -5.30 -8.04
N ASP A 62 -3.16 -5.09 -9.36
CA ASP A 62 -4.41 -5.14 -10.11
C ASP A 62 -4.99 -6.56 -10.08
N SER A 63 -4.13 -7.56 -10.26
CA SER A 63 -4.58 -8.95 -10.30
C SER A 63 -4.84 -9.55 -8.90
N PRO A 64 -6.00 -10.20 -8.66
CA PRO A 64 -6.30 -10.87 -7.39
C PRO A 64 -5.40 -12.10 -7.12
N SER A 65 -4.69 -12.60 -8.13
CA SER A 65 -3.71 -13.68 -7.96
C SER A 65 -2.27 -13.18 -7.69
N ALA A 66 -2.10 -11.88 -7.41
CA ALA A 66 -0.80 -11.23 -7.23
C ALA A 66 0.14 -11.37 -8.46
N SER A 67 -0.44 -11.37 -9.66
CA SER A 67 0.33 -11.47 -10.91
C SER A 67 1.19 -10.22 -11.15
N GLU A 68 2.51 -10.39 -11.22
CA GLU A 68 3.45 -9.34 -11.65
C GLU A 68 3.51 -9.19 -13.19
N GLY A 69 2.75 -10.01 -13.92
CA GLY A 69 2.53 -9.87 -15.37
C GLY A 69 1.42 -8.87 -15.71
N ASP A 70 0.76 -8.30 -14.71
CA ASP A 70 -0.21 -7.21 -14.82
C ASP A 70 0.32 -5.97 -14.07
N ASP A 71 -0.54 -5.00 -13.79
CA ASP A 71 -0.16 -3.79 -13.07
C ASP A 71 0.03 -4.05 -11.57
N TRP A 72 1.13 -3.53 -11.01
CA TRP A 72 1.43 -3.64 -9.59
C TRP A 72 2.42 -2.56 -9.13
N ALA A 73 2.45 -2.32 -7.82
CA ALA A 73 3.42 -1.44 -7.22
C ALA A 73 4.02 -2.06 -5.96
N LYS A 74 5.29 -1.71 -5.73
CA LYS A 74 6.08 -2.13 -4.58
C LYS A 74 6.46 -0.90 -3.77
N ILE A 75 6.20 -0.94 -2.47
CA ILE A 75 6.60 0.09 -1.52
C ILE A 75 7.54 -0.57 -0.51
N VAL A 76 8.79 -0.11 -0.47
CA VAL A 76 9.81 -0.58 0.47
C VAL A 76 10.02 0.49 1.52
N ILE A 77 9.74 0.15 2.78
CA ILE A 77 10.05 0.95 3.96
C ILE A 77 11.32 0.36 4.57
N LYS A 78 12.43 1.11 4.52
CA LYS A 78 13.78 0.63 4.87
C LYS A 78 14.10 0.71 6.36
N GLY A 79 13.24 1.36 7.14
CA GLY A 79 13.40 1.54 8.57
C GLY A 79 12.19 2.23 9.20
N PRO A 80 12.20 2.45 10.52
CA PRO A 80 11.07 3.02 11.23
C PRO A 80 10.63 4.38 10.68
N ILE A 81 9.32 4.65 10.74
CA ILE A 81 8.70 5.93 10.39
C ILE A 81 8.01 6.47 11.66
N PRO A 82 8.63 7.37 12.44
CA PRO A 82 8.02 7.90 13.66
C PRO A 82 6.81 8.81 13.42
N GLY A 83 6.80 9.49 12.26
CA GLY A 83 5.75 10.43 11.85
C GLY A 83 4.75 9.81 10.87
N ALA A 84 4.30 10.61 9.90
CA ALA A 84 3.43 10.16 8.82
C ALA A 84 4.06 10.40 7.44
N VAL A 85 3.92 9.41 6.55
CA VAL A 85 4.36 9.48 5.15
C VAL A 85 3.21 9.07 4.26
N VAL A 86 2.94 9.85 3.21
CA VAL A 86 1.89 9.55 2.24
C VAL A 86 2.54 9.05 0.95
N VAL A 87 2.20 7.83 0.55
CA VAL A 87 2.43 7.32 -0.80
C VAL A 87 1.26 7.79 -1.64
N GLY A 88 1.47 8.84 -2.43
CA GLY A 88 0.38 9.60 -3.04
C GLY A 88 -0.34 8.94 -4.21
N SER A 89 0.27 7.95 -4.87
CA SER A 89 -0.31 7.20 -5.98
C SER A 89 0.42 5.87 -6.10
N PHE A 90 -0.28 4.80 -6.49
CA PHE A 90 0.34 3.53 -6.85
C PHE A 90 0.80 3.52 -8.31
N ASN A 91 0.32 4.46 -9.13
CA ASN A 91 0.66 4.59 -10.53
C ASN A 91 1.90 5.46 -10.81
N SER A 92 2.69 5.82 -9.79
CA SER A 92 3.91 6.62 -9.96
C SER A 92 5.00 6.22 -8.97
N SER A 93 6.22 6.03 -9.48
CA SER A 93 7.39 5.76 -8.65
C SER A 93 7.85 7.02 -7.91
N ALA A 94 8.33 6.87 -6.67
CA ALA A 94 8.74 7.98 -5.84
C ALA A 94 9.76 7.56 -4.78
N ASN A 95 10.57 8.51 -4.33
CA ASN A 95 11.38 8.39 -3.11
C ASN A 95 10.86 9.41 -2.11
N LEU A 96 10.43 8.92 -0.94
CA LEU A 96 9.80 9.71 0.11
C LEU A 96 10.61 9.55 1.40
N ASP A 97 10.38 10.46 2.36
CA ASP A 97 11.04 10.41 3.68
C ASP A 97 12.57 10.29 3.57
N GLY A 98 13.19 11.15 2.75
CA GLY A 98 14.63 11.10 2.50
C GLY A 98 15.14 9.82 1.81
N GLY A 99 14.25 9.03 1.19
CA GLY A 99 14.56 7.75 0.56
C GLY A 99 14.39 6.54 1.47
N ASN A 100 13.85 6.73 2.67
CA ASN A 100 13.45 5.66 3.58
C ASN A 100 12.22 4.88 3.06
N VAL A 101 11.33 5.56 2.33
CA VAL A 101 10.19 4.94 1.65
C VAL A 101 10.40 5.04 0.14
N VAL A 102 10.48 3.89 -0.54
CA VAL A 102 10.70 3.80 -1.99
C VAL A 102 9.51 3.13 -2.65
N VAL A 103 8.86 3.83 -3.56
CA VAL A 103 7.75 3.34 -4.36
C VAL A 103 8.26 3.03 -5.76
N THR A 104 8.02 1.82 -6.24
CA THR A 104 8.31 1.39 -7.61
C THR A 104 7.05 0.84 -8.23
N SER A 105 6.55 1.51 -9.26
CA SER A 105 5.33 1.13 -9.98
C SER A 105 5.69 0.44 -11.29
N TYR A 106 4.97 -0.64 -11.59
CA TYR A 106 5.08 -1.43 -12.81
C TYR A 106 3.67 -1.47 -13.42
N TYR A 107 3.47 -0.78 -14.52
CA TYR A 107 2.14 -0.68 -15.14
C TYR A 107 2.23 -0.83 -16.65
N LYS A 108 1.16 -1.36 -17.21
CA LYS A 108 0.84 -1.51 -18.63
C LYS A 108 -0.22 -0.50 -19.04
N ASP A 109 -1.29 -0.35 -18.26
CA ASP A 109 -2.42 0.53 -18.59
C ASP A 109 -2.98 1.38 -17.43
N GLY A 110 -2.45 1.21 -16.21
CA GLY A 110 -2.66 2.05 -15.04
C GLY A 110 -3.23 1.29 -13.85
N LEU A 111 -2.68 1.55 -12.66
CA LEU A 111 -2.96 0.80 -11.41
C LEU A 111 -3.88 1.52 -10.41
N ASP A 112 -3.96 2.84 -10.45
CA ASP A 112 -4.74 3.63 -9.48
C ASP A 112 -6.23 3.29 -9.61
N GLY A 113 -6.81 2.70 -8.56
CA GLY A 113 -8.23 2.34 -8.55
C GLY A 113 -8.50 1.03 -9.29
N LYS A 114 -7.54 0.11 -9.24
CA LYS A 114 -7.69 -1.26 -9.73
C LYS A 114 -7.18 -2.31 -8.75
N ILE A 115 -6.87 -1.92 -7.51
CA ILE A 115 -6.21 -2.82 -6.56
C ILE A 115 -7.17 -3.96 -6.16
N SER A 116 -6.82 -5.19 -6.55
CA SER A 116 -7.52 -6.41 -6.14
C SER A 116 -6.76 -7.24 -5.10
N LYS A 117 -5.45 -6.99 -4.91
CA LYS A 117 -4.62 -7.73 -3.93
C LYS A 117 -3.63 -6.82 -3.23
N ILE A 118 -3.47 -7.03 -1.93
CA ILE A 118 -2.45 -6.37 -1.10
C ILE A 118 -1.67 -7.42 -0.31
N LEU A 119 -0.35 -7.36 -0.38
CA LEU A 119 0.57 -8.14 0.44
C LEU A 119 1.42 -7.20 1.29
N ILE A 120 1.55 -7.50 2.58
CA ILE A 120 2.37 -6.74 3.52
C ILE A 120 3.23 -7.71 4.31
N ASP A 121 4.55 -7.54 4.24
CA ASP A 121 5.53 -8.29 5.01
C ASP A 121 6.30 -7.32 5.93
N TYR A 122 6.09 -7.44 7.23
CA TYR A 122 6.91 -6.81 8.26
C TYR A 122 8.17 -7.66 8.49
N LEU A 123 9.33 -7.01 8.38
CA LEU A 123 10.63 -7.65 8.50
C LEU A 123 11.24 -7.20 9.83
N GLU A 124 11.29 -8.13 10.80
CA GLU A 124 11.91 -7.93 12.11
C GLU A 124 13.44 -7.77 12.03
#